data_AF-A0AAE3AJR8-F1
#
_entry.id   AF-A0AAE3AJR8-F1
#
_cell.length_a   1.000
_cell.length_b   1.000
_cell.length_c   1.000
_cell.angle_alpha   90.00
_cell.angle_beta   90.00
_cell.angle_gamma   90.00
#
_symmetry.space_group_name_H-M   'P 1'
#
loop_
_entity.id
_entity.type
_entity.pdbx_description
1 polymer ?
#
loop_
_entity_poly.entity_id
_entity_poly.type
_entity_poly.pdbx_seq_one_letter_code
_entity_poly.pdbx_strand_id
1 'polypeptide(L)'
;ISQNKFLSDADWAAMPEYERKQLARKIVNFFMDTPDDVVRPFSQNAIADYWECVKAVTVQLSDADRVQEIYQNMLPAWEATKEEDRHYTLRKQGIEAMRAYLDGTYSVFGLGKTLQTPTTEAVSERPAAEPEVSEPEPPIAEAETSEIEPALPAEEKAVLTAPQPKRERMRFAPLYPEIPTGQRHDFHITDRELGVGSKAEKYAANVAAIRTLQTAESENRLATPQEQEILSRYVGWGGLADCFDEKHSRYAELKALLTEEEYAAARASSLTAFYTSPIIIDAIYKALAQMGLESGNLLEPACGVGNFIGMLPDSMSACKAYGVELDSISGRIARQLYQNSRIAVTGYEKAEIPDSFFDAAVGNVPFGNFKVVDRRYDKHHWLIHDYFFGKTLDKVRPGGVIAFITSKGTMDKEDPSVRKYLAQRADLIGAIRLPDTAFKANAGTEVTSDILFLQKRDRIVDIEPDWVHLDADENGIRMNSYFVRHPEMVLGEMAMESTQYGIDSVCKPYE
;
A
#
# COMPACT_ATOMS: atom_id res chain seq x y z
N ILE A 1 12.67 -6.81 -18.93
CA ILE A 1 12.75 -7.98 -19.82
C ILE A 1 13.53 -7.65 -21.10
N SER A 2 13.06 -6.72 -21.95
CA SER A 2 13.76 -6.29 -23.19
C SER A 2 15.21 -5.79 -23.06
N GLN A 3 15.73 -5.57 -21.84
CA GLN A 3 17.12 -5.18 -21.56
C GLN A 3 17.98 -6.31 -20.96
N ASN A 4 17.46 -7.53 -20.88
CA ASN A 4 18.18 -8.76 -20.50
C ASN A 4 19.05 -8.69 -19.21
N LYS A 5 18.52 -8.10 -18.13
CA LYS A 5 19.29 -7.74 -16.90
C LYS A 5 18.72 -8.24 -15.56
N PHE A 6 17.58 -8.93 -15.54
CA PHE A 6 16.81 -9.21 -14.31
C PHE A 6 16.10 -10.56 -14.28
N LEU A 7 16.43 -11.48 -15.20
CA LEU A 7 15.84 -12.82 -15.26
C LEU A 7 16.98 -13.84 -15.18
N SER A 8 16.85 -14.81 -14.29
CA SER A 8 17.70 -15.99 -14.27
C SER A 8 17.36 -16.93 -15.42
N ASP A 9 18.23 -17.91 -15.71
CA ASP A 9 17.95 -18.94 -16.72
C ASP A 9 16.69 -19.76 -16.37
N ALA A 10 16.39 -19.91 -15.07
CA ALA A 10 15.16 -20.56 -14.60
C ALA A 10 13.91 -19.71 -14.89
N ASP A 11 13.99 -18.39 -14.72
CA ASP A 11 12.89 -17.48 -15.07
C ASP A 11 12.63 -17.53 -16.59
N TRP A 12 13.69 -17.45 -17.40
CA TRP A 12 13.60 -17.59 -18.86
C TRP A 12 12.96 -18.92 -19.29
N ALA A 13 13.31 -20.02 -18.64
CA ALA A 13 12.70 -21.33 -18.91
C ALA A 13 11.22 -21.41 -18.51
N ALA A 14 10.79 -20.68 -17.47
CA ALA A 14 9.40 -20.66 -17.00
C ALA A 14 8.48 -19.69 -17.79
N MET A 15 9.05 -18.70 -18.49
CA MET A 15 8.27 -17.68 -19.22
C MET A 15 7.23 -18.24 -20.23
N PRO A 16 7.50 -19.30 -21.03
CA PRO A 16 6.49 -19.84 -21.95
C PRO A 16 5.29 -20.47 -21.25
N GLU A 17 5.50 -21.16 -20.13
CA GLU A 17 4.40 -21.70 -19.31
C GLU A 17 3.61 -20.57 -18.66
N TYR A 18 4.29 -19.54 -18.13
CA TYR A 18 3.64 -18.36 -17.59
C TYR A 18 2.77 -17.65 -18.63
N GLU A 19 3.25 -17.50 -19.87
CA GLU A 19 2.50 -16.89 -20.98
C GLU A 19 1.23 -17.69 -21.32
N ARG A 20 1.33 -19.02 -21.43
CA ARG A 20 0.15 -19.91 -21.56
C ARG A 20 -0.80 -19.78 -20.37
N LYS A 21 -0.29 -19.68 -19.14
CA LYS A 21 -1.11 -19.51 -17.93
C LYS A 21 -1.88 -18.19 -17.92
N GLN A 22 -1.29 -17.08 -18.40
CA GLN A 22 -2.01 -15.81 -18.54
C GLN A 22 -3.07 -15.86 -19.65
N LEU A 23 -2.81 -16.59 -20.75
CA LEU A 23 -3.82 -16.82 -21.79
C LEU A 23 -4.98 -17.68 -21.25
N ALA A 24 -4.68 -18.76 -20.52
CA ALA A 24 -5.66 -19.60 -19.86
C ALA A 24 -6.57 -18.80 -18.91
N ARG A 25 -6.04 -17.86 -18.12
CA ARG A 25 -6.85 -16.94 -17.30
C ARG A 25 -7.85 -16.13 -18.13
N LYS A 26 -7.44 -15.62 -19.30
CA LYS A 26 -8.32 -14.86 -20.21
C LYS A 26 -9.41 -15.76 -20.82
N ILE A 27 -9.10 -17.02 -21.12
CA ILE A 27 -10.06 -18.01 -21.64
C ILE A 27 -11.05 -18.44 -20.54
N VAL A 28 -10.61 -18.70 -19.31
CA VAL A 28 -11.54 -19.02 -18.21
C VAL A 28 -12.44 -17.81 -17.88
N ASN A 29 -11.90 -16.59 -17.89
CA ASN A 29 -12.69 -15.36 -17.74
C ASN A 29 -13.69 -15.16 -18.89
N PHE A 30 -13.37 -15.60 -20.11
CA PHE A 30 -14.28 -15.56 -21.26
C PHE A 30 -15.52 -16.44 -21.02
N PHE A 31 -15.31 -17.66 -20.53
CA PHE A 31 -16.37 -18.63 -20.23
C PHE A 31 -17.06 -18.41 -18.86
N MET A 32 -16.81 -17.29 -18.18
CA MET A 32 -17.59 -16.92 -16.98
C MET A 32 -19.04 -16.60 -17.35
N ASP A 33 -19.96 -17.20 -16.60
CA ASP A 33 -21.41 -17.08 -16.77
C ASP A 33 -21.90 -17.25 -18.23
N THR A 34 -21.18 -18.02 -19.05
CA THR A 34 -21.72 -18.47 -20.33
C THR A 34 -22.81 -19.51 -20.09
N PRO A 35 -23.89 -19.54 -20.91
CA PRO A 35 -24.90 -20.59 -20.88
C PRO A 35 -24.34 -22.03 -20.89
N ASP A 36 -25.13 -23.00 -20.44
CA ASP A 36 -24.68 -24.41 -20.30
C ASP A 36 -24.64 -25.18 -21.64
N ASP A 37 -25.21 -24.63 -22.71
CA ASP A 37 -25.07 -25.10 -24.08
C ASP A 37 -23.76 -24.63 -24.76
N VAL A 38 -23.01 -23.72 -24.13
CA VAL A 38 -21.67 -23.32 -24.59
C VAL A 38 -20.64 -24.36 -24.11
N VAL A 39 -19.98 -25.03 -25.06
CA VAL A 39 -18.91 -25.99 -24.78
C VAL A 39 -17.70 -25.26 -24.18
N ARG A 40 -17.33 -25.61 -22.94
CA ARG A 40 -16.20 -25.01 -22.20
C ARG A 40 -15.00 -25.97 -22.22
N PRO A 41 -13.75 -25.48 -22.27
CA PRO A 41 -12.54 -26.32 -22.24
C PRO A 41 -12.16 -26.81 -20.83
N PHE A 42 -13.13 -26.88 -19.92
CA PHE A 42 -12.99 -27.36 -18.55
C PHE A 42 -14.38 -27.80 -18.05
N SER A 43 -14.42 -28.76 -17.13
CA SER A 43 -15.67 -29.33 -16.60
C SER A 43 -16.04 -28.79 -15.21
N GLN A 44 -15.12 -28.07 -14.56
CA GLN A 44 -15.28 -27.50 -13.23
C GLN A 44 -16.02 -26.16 -13.27
N ASN A 45 -16.48 -25.66 -12.11
CA ASN A 45 -17.21 -24.40 -12.06
C ASN A 45 -16.23 -23.21 -12.14
N ALA A 46 -16.33 -22.38 -13.19
CA ALA A 46 -15.42 -21.25 -13.42
C ALA A 46 -15.37 -20.22 -12.27
N ILE A 47 -16.38 -20.18 -11.40
CA ILE A 47 -16.44 -19.28 -10.23
C ILE A 47 -15.84 -19.95 -8.99
N ALA A 48 -16.23 -21.19 -8.70
CA ALA A 48 -15.79 -21.89 -7.48
C ALA A 48 -14.38 -22.50 -7.60
N ASP A 49 -14.05 -23.02 -8.79
CA ASP A 49 -12.86 -23.83 -9.07
C ASP A 49 -11.89 -23.12 -10.04
N TYR A 50 -11.95 -21.79 -10.09
CA TYR A 50 -11.28 -20.95 -11.11
C TYR A 50 -9.85 -21.38 -11.45
N TRP A 51 -9.02 -21.65 -10.44
CA TRP A 51 -7.61 -22.00 -10.64
C TRP A 51 -7.41 -23.41 -11.21
N GLU A 52 -8.29 -24.37 -10.93
CA GLU A 52 -8.26 -25.68 -11.59
C GLU A 52 -8.73 -25.57 -13.04
N CYS A 53 -9.72 -24.72 -13.35
CA CYS A 53 -10.08 -24.39 -14.73
C CYS A 53 -8.87 -23.77 -15.48
N VAL A 54 -8.16 -22.81 -14.87
CA VAL A 54 -6.98 -22.17 -15.47
C VAL A 54 -5.88 -23.20 -15.72
N LYS A 55 -5.63 -24.11 -14.78
CA LYS A 55 -4.66 -25.19 -14.92
C LYS A 55 -5.03 -26.16 -16.05
N ALA A 56 -6.29 -26.59 -16.11
CA ALA A 56 -6.80 -27.47 -17.16
C ALA A 56 -6.66 -26.84 -18.56
N VAL A 57 -6.95 -25.55 -18.71
CA VAL A 57 -6.77 -24.83 -19.98
C VAL A 57 -5.29 -24.60 -20.30
N THR A 58 -4.44 -24.31 -19.30
CA THR A 58 -2.99 -24.11 -19.51
C THR A 58 -2.31 -25.33 -20.15
N VAL A 59 -2.74 -26.54 -19.77
CA VAL A 59 -2.25 -27.81 -20.35
C VAL A 59 -2.73 -27.99 -21.79
N GLN A 60 -3.96 -27.61 -22.11
CA GLN A 60 -4.49 -27.69 -23.48
C GLN A 60 -3.82 -26.70 -24.44
N LEU A 61 -3.33 -25.56 -23.95
CA LEU A 61 -2.72 -24.53 -24.79
C LEU A 61 -1.36 -24.89 -25.41
N SER A 62 -0.75 -26.02 -25.07
CA SER A 62 0.44 -26.54 -25.79
C SER A 62 0.09 -27.37 -27.04
N ASP A 63 -1.16 -27.81 -27.17
CA ASP A 63 -1.66 -28.65 -28.26
C ASP A 63 -2.37 -27.77 -29.31
N ALA A 64 -1.92 -27.83 -30.57
CA ALA A 64 -2.44 -26.96 -31.63
C ALA A 64 -3.90 -27.25 -32.00
N ASP A 65 -4.33 -28.51 -31.95
CA ASP A 65 -5.70 -28.91 -32.28
C ASP A 65 -6.65 -28.46 -31.16
N ARG A 66 -6.22 -28.58 -29.90
CA ARG A 66 -6.97 -28.04 -28.74
C ARG A 66 -7.07 -26.53 -28.74
N VAL A 67 -6.00 -25.83 -29.12
CA VAL A 67 -6.03 -24.36 -29.29
C VAL A 67 -7.07 -23.97 -30.35
N GLN A 68 -7.12 -24.68 -31.49
CA GLN A 68 -8.12 -24.42 -32.52
C GLN A 68 -9.55 -24.76 -32.03
N GLU A 69 -9.75 -25.89 -31.36
CA GLU A 69 -11.04 -26.29 -30.76
C GLU A 69 -11.57 -25.25 -29.75
N ILE A 70 -10.70 -24.79 -28.84
CA ILE A 70 -11.03 -23.74 -27.86
C ILE A 70 -11.50 -22.48 -28.57
N TYR A 71 -10.78 -22.03 -29.61
CA TYR A 71 -11.14 -20.83 -30.35
C TYR A 71 -12.49 -20.96 -31.06
N GLN A 72 -12.77 -22.11 -31.71
CA GLN A 72 -14.07 -22.36 -32.33
C GLN A 72 -15.21 -22.34 -31.29
N ASN A 73 -15.00 -22.92 -30.11
CA ASN A 73 -15.99 -22.90 -29.03
C ASN A 73 -16.22 -21.50 -28.43
N MET A 74 -15.24 -20.59 -28.54
CA MET A 74 -15.40 -19.19 -28.11
C MET A 74 -16.23 -18.36 -29.10
N LEU A 75 -16.23 -18.67 -30.40
CA LEU A 75 -16.89 -17.83 -31.41
C LEU A 75 -18.41 -17.62 -31.17
N PRO A 76 -19.25 -18.65 -30.94
CA PRO A 76 -20.69 -18.46 -30.73
C PRO A 76 -21.01 -17.63 -29.47
N ALA A 77 -20.24 -17.84 -28.39
CA ALA A 77 -20.39 -17.09 -27.15
C ALA A 77 -19.97 -15.62 -27.30
N TRP A 78 -18.98 -15.34 -28.16
CA TRP A 78 -18.59 -13.97 -28.50
C TRP A 78 -19.65 -13.28 -29.37
N GLU A 79 -20.14 -13.94 -30.41
CA GLU A 79 -21.20 -13.42 -31.31
C GLU A 79 -22.51 -13.12 -30.57
N ALA A 80 -22.84 -13.91 -29.54
CA ALA A 80 -24.01 -13.69 -28.69
C ALA A 80 -23.83 -12.56 -27.65
N THR A 81 -22.60 -12.08 -27.40
CA THR A 81 -22.31 -11.09 -26.33
C THR A 81 -22.42 -9.66 -26.87
N LYS A 82 -23.39 -8.89 -26.35
CA LYS A 82 -23.58 -7.48 -26.68
C LYS A 82 -22.68 -6.55 -25.87
N GLU A 83 -22.45 -5.33 -26.35
CA GLU A 83 -21.59 -4.32 -25.68
C GLU A 83 -22.05 -3.98 -24.25
N GLU A 84 -23.36 -4.07 -23.98
CA GLU A 84 -23.96 -3.85 -22.67
C GLU A 84 -23.89 -5.06 -21.70
N ASP A 85 -23.39 -6.22 -22.12
CA ASP A 85 -23.18 -7.37 -21.21
C ASP A 85 -22.08 -7.03 -20.18
N ARG A 86 -22.33 -7.32 -18.89
CA ARG A 86 -21.35 -7.10 -17.80
C ARG A 86 -20.01 -7.80 -18.03
N HIS A 87 -19.97 -8.85 -18.85
CA HIS A 87 -18.77 -9.61 -19.22
C HIS A 87 -18.19 -9.23 -20.59
N TYR A 88 -18.79 -8.28 -21.34
CA TYR A 88 -18.35 -7.92 -22.69
C TYR A 88 -16.85 -7.64 -22.77
N THR A 89 -16.33 -6.81 -21.84
CA THR A 89 -14.91 -6.48 -21.75
C THR A 89 -14.02 -7.71 -21.50
N LEU A 90 -14.48 -8.67 -20.68
CA LEU A 90 -13.73 -9.90 -20.40
C LEU A 90 -13.72 -10.84 -21.61
N ARG A 91 -14.88 -11.02 -22.25
CA ARG A 91 -14.99 -11.85 -23.47
C ARG A 91 -14.22 -11.26 -24.64
N LYS A 92 -14.23 -9.92 -24.81
CA LYS A 92 -13.42 -9.21 -25.79
C LYS A 92 -11.93 -9.48 -25.59
N GLN A 93 -11.43 -9.31 -24.36
CA GLN A 93 -10.03 -9.59 -24.03
C GLN A 93 -9.65 -11.07 -24.21
N GLY A 94 -10.59 -11.99 -23.98
CA GLY A 94 -10.41 -13.42 -24.21
C GLY A 94 -10.23 -13.75 -25.69
N ILE A 95 -11.18 -13.32 -26.53
CA ILE A 95 -11.17 -13.64 -27.97
C ILE A 95 -10.01 -12.95 -28.70
N GLU A 96 -9.67 -11.70 -28.35
CA GLU A 96 -8.53 -10.97 -28.91
C GLU A 96 -7.20 -11.63 -28.54
N ALA A 97 -7.04 -12.08 -27.29
CA ALA A 97 -5.83 -12.79 -26.85
C ALA A 97 -5.69 -14.18 -27.50
N MET A 98 -6.80 -14.92 -27.62
CA MET A 98 -6.80 -16.22 -28.28
C MET A 98 -6.44 -16.12 -29.76
N ARG A 99 -6.98 -15.10 -30.45
CA ARG A 99 -6.62 -14.78 -31.84
C ARG A 99 -5.13 -14.44 -31.96
N ALA A 100 -4.61 -13.55 -31.12
CA ALA A 100 -3.19 -13.22 -31.12
C ALA A 100 -2.28 -14.44 -30.87
N TYR A 101 -2.75 -15.43 -30.10
CA TYR A 101 -1.98 -16.65 -29.82
C TYR A 101 -1.94 -17.60 -31.03
N LEU A 102 -3.08 -17.76 -31.72
CA LEU A 102 -3.16 -18.44 -33.02
C LEU A 102 -2.29 -17.74 -34.09
N ASP A 103 -2.33 -16.41 -34.14
CA ASP A 103 -1.52 -15.59 -35.04
C ASP A 103 0.00 -15.58 -34.66
N GLY A 104 0.40 -16.25 -33.57
CA GLY A 104 1.77 -16.29 -33.09
C GLY A 104 2.32 -14.95 -32.53
N THR A 105 1.45 -13.96 -32.32
CA THR A 105 1.80 -12.59 -31.89
C THR A 105 1.53 -12.30 -30.42
N TYR A 106 0.80 -13.18 -29.72
CA TYR A 106 0.48 -13.02 -28.31
C TYR A 106 1.75 -12.95 -27.46
N SER A 107 1.92 -11.88 -26.69
CA SER A 107 2.99 -11.82 -25.71
C SER A 107 2.60 -11.04 -24.46
N VAL A 108 2.78 -11.64 -23.29
CA VAL A 108 2.59 -10.95 -22.00
C VAL A 108 3.83 -10.15 -21.59
N PHE A 109 4.93 -10.33 -22.32
CA PHE A 109 6.21 -9.69 -22.06
C PHE A 109 6.53 -8.55 -23.05
N GLY A 110 5.60 -8.22 -23.95
CA GLY A 110 5.75 -7.15 -24.94
C GLY A 110 6.71 -7.49 -26.08
N LEU A 111 6.91 -8.76 -26.38
CA LEU A 111 7.86 -9.23 -27.40
C LEU A 111 7.28 -9.29 -28.83
N GLY A 112 5.97 -9.06 -28.98
CA GLY A 112 5.26 -9.12 -30.27
C GLY A 112 5.19 -10.51 -30.91
N LYS A 113 5.59 -11.56 -30.17
CA LYS A 113 5.55 -12.96 -30.59
C LYS A 113 5.30 -13.88 -29.39
N THR A 114 4.60 -14.98 -29.64
CA THR A 114 4.44 -16.08 -28.69
C THR A 114 5.79 -16.74 -28.41
N LEU A 115 6.11 -16.99 -27.14
CA LEU A 115 7.39 -17.58 -26.72
C LEU A 115 7.54 -19.06 -27.08
N GLN A 116 6.45 -19.81 -27.05
CA GLN A 116 6.38 -21.19 -27.49
C GLN A 116 5.03 -21.38 -28.18
N THR A 117 5.07 -21.51 -29.50
CA THR A 117 3.88 -21.86 -30.30
C THR A 117 3.38 -23.25 -29.91
N PRO A 118 2.05 -23.49 -29.94
CA PRO A 118 1.52 -24.83 -29.75
C PRO A 118 2.00 -25.78 -30.85
N THR A 119 2.13 -27.06 -30.52
CA THR A 119 2.71 -28.10 -31.39
C THR A 119 1.74 -29.26 -31.54
N THR A 120 1.76 -29.93 -32.69
CA THR A 120 0.99 -31.15 -32.99
C THR A 120 1.65 -32.44 -32.49
N GLU A 121 2.54 -32.37 -31.49
CA GLU A 121 3.14 -33.58 -30.88
C GLU A 121 2.14 -34.27 -29.94
N ALA A 122 1.76 -35.49 -30.32
CA ALA A 122 0.68 -36.23 -29.69
C ALA A 122 0.97 -36.67 -28.25
N VAL A 123 0.30 -36.04 -27.28
CA VAL A 123 0.12 -36.59 -25.93
C VAL A 123 -0.76 -37.85 -26.05
N SER A 124 -0.10 -39.00 -26.15
CA SER A 124 -0.75 -40.26 -26.54
C SER A 124 -1.60 -40.88 -25.42
N GLU A 125 -2.91 -40.69 -25.49
CA GLU A 125 -3.90 -41.71 -25.10
C GLU A 125 -5.14 -41.72 -26.02
N ARG A 126 -5.20 -42.72 -26.92
CA ARG A 126 -6.37 -43.41 -27.55
C ARG A 126 -6.31 -43.57 -29.08
N PRO A 127 -6.99 -44.60 -29.65
CA PRO A 127 -6.50 -45.26 -30.86
C PRO A 127 -7.16 -44.86 -32.19
N ALA A 128 -6.30 -44.71 -33.20
CA ALA A 128 -6.44 -45.09 -34.62
C ALA A 128 -7.78 -44.92 -35.37
N ALA A 129 -7.76 -44.00 -36.35
CA ALA A 129 -8.20 -44.25 -37.73
C ALA A 129 -7.43 -43.31 -38.70
N GLU A 130 -7.10 -43.79 -39.90
CA GLU A 130 -6.31 -43.08 -40.94
C GLU A 130 -7.23 -42.49 -42.07
N PRO A 131 -6.73 -42.02 -43.24
CA PRO A 131 -6.49 -40.59 -43.54
C PRO A 131 -7.11 -40.12 -44.89
N GLU A 132 -6.88 -38.87 -45.36
CA GLU A 132 -6.79 -38.45 -46.79
C GLU A 132 -6.40 -36.93 -46.89
N VAL A 133 -5.98 -36.32 -48.04
CA VAL A 133 -4.66 -36.32 -48.76
C VAL A 133 -4.37 -34.89 -49.34
N SER A 134 -3.09 -34.45 -49.45
CA SER A 134 -2.46 -33.40 -50.35
C SER A 134 -3.06 -31.97 -50.49
N GLU A 135 -2.35 -30.84 -50.26
CA GLU A 135 -1.22 -30.19 -51.03
C GLU A 135 -1.61 -29.52 -52.39
N PRO A 136 -0.89 -28.47 -52.92
CA PRO A 136 0.07 -27.52 -52.32
C PRO A 136 -0.03 -26.02 -52.80
N GLU A 137 0.96 -25.21 -52.36
CA GLU A 137 1.33 -23.78 -52.59
C GLU A 137 2.02 -23.45 -53.97
N PRO A 138 2.74 -22.31 -54.24
CA PRO A 138 2.69 -20.88 -53.82
C PRO A 138 2.68 -19.91 -55.08
N PRO A 139 3.62 -18.96 -55.42
CA PRO A 139 4.40 -17.88 -54.72
C PRO A 139 4.45 -16.46 -55.45
N ILE A 140 5.29 -15.52 -54.95
CA ILE A 140 5.93 -14.27 -55.54
C ILE A 140 5.05 -13.02 -55.95
N ALA A 141 5.47 -11.74 -55.90
CA ALA A 141 6.80 -11.11 -55.68
C ALA A 141 6.79 -9.66 -55.08
N GLU A 142 7.99 -9.17 -54.75
CA GLU A 142 8.35 -7.84 -54.21
C GLU A 142 8.43 -6.71 -55.28
N ALA A 143 8.38 -5.44 -54.85
CA ALA A 143 9.15 -4.32 -55.45
C ALA A 143 9.13 -3.05 -54.56
N GLU A 144 10.30 -2.44 -54.34
CA GLU A 144 10.44 -1.07 -53.83
C GLU A 144 10.38 -0.03 -54.98
N THR A 145 10.09 1.24 -54.67
CA THR A 145 10.87 2.40 -55.19
C THR A 145 10.54 3.69 -54.44
N SER A 146 11.55 4.56 -54.34
CA SER A 146 11.53 5.89 -53.70
C SER A 146 11.16 7.02 -54.66
N GLU A 147 10.65 8.15 -54.17
CA GLU A 147 11.07 9.49 -54.66
C GLU A 147 10.73 10.64 -53.66
N ILE A 148 11.15 11.87 -53.98
CA ILE A 148 11.62 12.90 -53.02
C ILE A 148 10.64 14.09 -52.84
N GLU A 149 10.81 14.83 -51.73
CA GLU A 149 10.11 16.08 -51.36
C GLU A 149 10.14 17.20 -52.44
N PRO A 150 9.31 18.24 -52.27
CA PRO A 150 9.90 19.48 -51.73
C PRO A 150 9.04 20.23 -50.69
N ALA A 151 9.71 21.05 -49.87
CA ALA A 151 9.12 21.77 -48.74
C ALA A 151 8.80 23.26 -48.96
N LEU A 152 8.05 23.78 -47.98
CA LEU A 152 7.86 25.18 -47.50
C LEU A 152 6.59 25.92 -47.95
N PRO A 153 6.04 26.86 -47.13
CA PRO A 153 6.65 27.53 -45.95
C PRO A 153 5.86 27.45 -44.63
N ALA A 154 6.44 28.03 -43.58
CA ALA A 154 5.91 28.05 -42.21
C ALA A 154 4.87 29.17 -41.98
N GLU A 155 3.85 28.88 -41.16
CA GLU A 155 3.00 29.87 -40.50
C GLU A 155 3.10 29.74 -38.97
N GLU A 156 3.14 30.88 -38.28
CA GLU A 156 3.21 30.96 -36.83
C GLU A 156 1.96 30.40 -36.15
N LYS A 157 2.07 29.24 -35.50
CA LYS A 157 1.07 28.83 -34.51
C LYS A 157 1.41 29.45 -33.15
N ALA A 158 0.61 30.43 -32.77
CA ALA A 158 0.63 31.05 -31.45
C ALA A 158 0.67 29.99 -30.34
N VAL A 159 1.68 30.10 -29.47
CA VAL A 159 1.77 29.27 -28.27
C VAL A 159 0.66 29.67 -27.32
N LEU A 160 -0.43 28.91 -27.34
CA LEU A 160 -1.41 28.91 -26.26
C LEU A 160 -0.71 28.37 -25.01
N THR A 161 -0.12 29.26 -24.22
CA THR A 161 0.40 28.93 -22.90
C THR A 161 -0.74 28.33 -22.09
N ALA A 162 -0.65 27.04 -21.79
CA ALA A 162 -1.61 26.37 -20.92
C ALA A 162 -1.74 27.18 -19.62
N PRO A 163 -2.97 27.44 -19.13
CA PRO A 163 -3.14 28.18 -17.89
C PRO A 163 -2.40 27.43 -16.79
N GLN A 164 -1.36 28.06 -16.23
CA GLN A 164 -0.65 27.47 -15.09
C GLN A 164 -1.69 27.13 -14.02
N PRO A 165 -1.73 25.89 -13.50
CA PRO A 165 -2.66 25.57 -12.44
C PRO A 165 -2.38 26.52 -11.29
N LYS A 166 -3.37 27.33 -10.93
CA LYS A 166 -3.35 28.12 -9.70
C LYS A 166 -3.29 27.11 -8.55
N ARG A 167 -2.09 26.75 -8.14
CA ARG A 167 -1.82 26.05 -6.89
C ARG A 167 -2.32 26.95 -5.78
N GLU A 168 -3.52 26.70 -5.27
CA GLU A 168 -3.88 27.12 -3.92
C GLU A 168 -2.80 26.54 -3.00
N ARG A 169 -2.03 27.45 -2.38
CA ARG A 169 -0.78 27.09 -1.71
C ARG A 169 -1.08 26.57 -0.32
N MET A 170 -0.74 25.29 -0.10
CA MET A 170 -0.62 24.60 1.19
C MET A 170 -0.58 25.52 2.42
N ARG A 171 -1.50 25.32 3.37
CA ARG A 171 -1.40 25.88 4.74
C ARG A 171 -0.42 25.13 5.65
N PHE A 172 0.60 24.50 5.06
CA PHE A 172 1.80 24.03 5.77
C PHE A 172 2.72 25.22 6.09
N ALA A 173 2.23 26.15 6.91
CA ALA A 173 3.02 27.20 7.53
C ALA A 173 3.56 26.70 8.89
N PRO A 174 4.81 27.02 9.25
CA PRO A 174 5.31 26.72 10.58
C PRO A 174 4.66 27.66 11.60
N LEU A 175 4.66 27.29 12.89
CA LEU A 175 4.08 28.10 13.96
C LEU A 175 4.81 29.46 14.06
N TYR A 176 4.07 30.56 14.23
CA TYR A 176 4.59 31.95 14.25
C TYR A 176 5.59 32.25 13.10
N PRO A 177 5.16 32.24 11.81
CA PRO A 177 6.03 32.36 10.63
C PRO A 177 6.92 33.62 10.61
N GLU A 178 6.55 34.66 11.35
CA GLU A 178 7.27 35.91 11.56
C GLU A 178 8.55 35.78 12.42
N ILE A 179 8.66 34.74 13.26
CA ILE A 179 9.85 34.50 14.09
C ILE A 179 10.96 33.90 13.20
N PRO A 180 12.19 34.46 13.15
CA PRO A 180 13.28 33.91 12.32
C PRO A 180 13.62 32.45 12.69
N THR A 181 13.86 31.59 11.70
CA THR A 181 14.21 30.16 11.86
C THR A 181 15.31 29.92 12.90
N GLY A 182 16.37 30.75 12.93
CA GLY A 182 17.46 30.64 13.90
C GLY A 182 17.12 31.01 15.35
N GLN A 183 15.90 31.45 15.63
CA GLN A 183 15.37 31.71 16.99
C GLN A 183 14.34 30.64 17.41
N ARG A 184 14.18 29.59 16.61
CA ARG A 184 13.23 28.50 16.86
C ARG A 184 14.00 27.23 17.23
N HIS A 185 13.36 26.42 18.06
CA HIS A 185 13.94 25.17 18.55
C HIS A 185 13.05 24.02 18.12
N ASP A 186 13.61 23.05 17.40
CA ASP A 186 13.00 21.74 17.25
C ASP A 186 13.51 20.85 18.39
N PHE A 187 12.59 20.17 19.07
CA PHE A 187 12.91 19.22 20.11
C PHE A 187 13.57 17.97 19.51
N HIS A 188 14.52 17.37 20.21
CA HIS A 188 15.13 16.10 19.82
C HIS A 188 14.96 15.07 20.93
N ILE A 189 14.35 13.94 20.61
CA ILE A 189 14.03 12.89 21.58
C ILE A 189 15.28 12.04 21.81
N THR A 190 15.89 12.18 22.99
CA THR A 190 17.02 11.34 23.42
C THR A 190 16.63 10.25 24.43
N ASP A 191 15.48 10.40 25.09
CA ASP A 191 14.97 9.42 26.05
C ASP A 191 14.34 8.22 25.33
N ARG A 192 14.88 7.02 25.57
CA ARG A 192 14.36 5.77 24.99
C ARG A 192 13.16 5.21 25.74
N GLU A 193 12.93 5.63 26.98
CA GLU A 193 11.79 5.24 27.80
C GLU A 193 10.67 6.32 27.77
N LEU A 194 10.76 7.27 26.84
CA LEU A 194 9.76 8.34 26.69
C LEU A 194 8.34 7.77 26.60
N GLY A 195 7.49 8.15 27.55
CA GLY A 195 6.10 7.72 27.64
C GLY A 195 5.88 6.36 28.33
N VAL A 196 6.91 5.73 28.89
CA VAL A 196 6.77 4.64 29.86
C VAL A 196 6.41 5.23 31.23
N GLY A 197 5.60 4.52 32.01
CA GLY A 197 5.19 4.95 33.36
C GLY A 197 3.85 4.36 33.80
N SER A 198 3.48 4.58 35.05
CA SER A 198 2.16 4.21 35.58
C SER A 198 1.05 5.09 34.99
N LYS A 199 -0.22 4.63 35.07
CA LYS A 199 -1.39 5.48 34.77
C LYS A 199 -1.40 6.80 35.58
N ALA A 200 -0.83 6.78 36.78
CA ALA A 200 -0.77 7.95 37.65
C ALA A 200 0.15 9.03 37.06
N GLU A 201 1.34 8.62 36.60
CA GLU A 201 2.36 9.48 35.99
C GLU A 201 1.97 9.92 34.58
N LYS A 202 1.47 9.02 33.72
CA LYS A 202 1.01 9.35 32.36
C LYS A 202 -0.07 10.45 32.36
N TYR A 203 -1.06 10.35 33.26
CA TYR A 203 -2.07 11.40 33.45
C TYR A 203 -1.44 12.72 33.91
N ALA A 204 -0.52 12.68 34.89
CA ALA A 204 0.13 13.89 35.40
C ALA A 204 0.98 14.59 34.33
N ALA A 205 1.69 13.82 33.49
CA ALA A 205 2.44 14.32 32.34
C ALA A 205 1.51 14.96 31.30
N ASN A 206 0.39 14.31 30.95
CA ASN A 206 -0.61 14.90 30.04
C ASN A 206 -1.16 16.23 30.56
N VAL A 207 -1.56 16.28 31.84
CA VAL A 207 -2.10 17.50 32.46
C VAL A 207 -1.05 18.60 32.51
N ALA A 208 0.21 18.29 32.81
CA ALA A 208 1.30 19.25 32.76
C ALA A 208 1.53 19.79 31.34
N ALA A 209 1.62 18.92 30.33
CA ALA A 209 1.79 19.31 28.93
C ALA A 209 0.65 20.18 28.41
N ILE A 210 -0.61 19.86 28.73
CA ILE A 210 -1.77 20.69 28.33
C ILE A 210 -1.72 22.07 28.98
N ARG A 211 -1.40 22.15 30.29
CA ARG A 211 -1.24 23.44 30.98
C ARG A 211 -0.12 24.27 30.36
N THR A 212 1.04 23.66 30.10
CA THR A 212 2.18 24.31 29.43
C THR A 212 1.82 24.81 28.02
N LEU A 213 1.09 24.01 27.22
CA LEU A 213 0.57 24.43 25.91
C LEU A 213 -0.34 25.66 26.04
N GLN A 214 -1.34 25.59 26.92
CA GLN A 214 -2.30 26.67 27.16
C GLN A 214 -1.59 27.96 27.62
N THR A 215 -0.57 27.86 28.47
CA THR A 215 0.27 29.01 28.87
C THR A 215 0.96 29.62 27.64
N ALA A 216 1.73 28.85 26.87
CA ALA A 216 2.46 29.35 25.71
C ALA A 216 1.54 29.98 24.64
N GLU A 217 0.36 29.39 24.42
CA GLU A 217 -0.67 29.91 23.51
C GLU A 217 -1.29 31.22 24.03
N SER A 218 -1.65 31.29 25.32
CA SER A 218 -2.22 32.51 25.92
C SER A 218 -1.22 33.69 25.93
N GLU A 219 0.07 33.38 26.09
CA GLU A 219 1.18 34.32 26.00
C GLU A 219 1.60 34.61 24.54
N ASN A 220 0.95 33.97 23.56
CA ASN A 220 1.19 34.12 22.11
C ASN A 220 2.66 33.92 21.70
N ARG A 221 3.30 32.88 22.23
CA ARG A 221 4.73 32.61 22.01
C ARG A 221 5.03 31.14 21.72
N LEU A 222 6.27 30.93 21.26
CA LEU A 222 6.87 29.62 21.19
C LEU A 222 7.18 29.08 22.60
N ALA A 223 7.08 27.76 22.76
CA ALA A 223 7.56 27.07 23.94
C ALA A 223 9.09 27.18 24.03
N THR A 224 9.59 27.41 25.25
CA THR A 224 11.02 27.34 25.57
C THR A 224 11.51 25.89 25.54
N PRO A 225 12.82 25.62 25.41
CA PRO A 225 13.35 24.24 25.48
C PRO A 225 12.93 23.48 26.75
N GLN A 226 12.82 24.16 27.89
CA GLN A 226 12.37 23.57 29.15
C GLN A 226 10.87 23.23 29.16
N GLU A 227 10.07 23.97 28.40
CA GLU A 227 8.65 23.65 28.18
C GLU A 227 8.48 22.54 27.14
N GLN A 228 9.34 22.45 26.13
CA GLN A 228 9.38 21.34 25.17
C GLN A 228 9.64 20.00 25.88
N GLU A 229 10.52 19.97 26.87
CA GLU A 229 10.71 18.81 27.76
C GLU A 229 9.43 18.33 28.45
N ILE A 230 8.56 19.25 28.88
CA ILE A 230 7.26 18.92 29.51
C ILE A 230 6.27 18.45 28.45
N LEU A 231 6.20 19.16 27.32
CA LEU A 231 5.32 18.88 26.18
C LEU A 231 5.59 17.50 25.55
N SER A 232 6.85 17.09 25.46
CA SER A 232 7.27 15.81 24.88
C SER A 232 6.74 14.58 25.63
N ARG A 233 6.36 14.75 26.90
CA ARG A 233 5.88 13.67 27.78
C ARG A 233 4.37 13.43 27.66
N TYR A 234 3.69 14.17 26.78
CA TYR A 234 2.29 13.91 26.48
C TYR A 234 2.14 12.58 25.73
N VAL A 235 1.42 11.64 26.33
CA VAL A 235 1.20 10.28 25.81
C VAL A 235 -0.25 10.03 25.37
N GLY A 236 -1.07 11.08 25.32
CA GLY A 236 -2.49 10.95 25.00
C GLY A 236 -3.25 10.09 26.00
N TRP A 237 -4.48 9.71 25.65
CA TRP A 237 -5.43 9.11 26.59
C TRP A 237 -5.50 7.58 26.49
N GLY A 238 -4.64 6.96 25.68
CA GLY A 238 -4.50 5.52 25.55
C GLY A 238 -4.29 4.84 26.91
N GLY A 239 -5.15 3.88 27.25
CA GLY A 239 -5.10 3.17 28.53
C GLY A 239 -5.52 4.00 29.78
N LEU A 240 -5.91 5.26 29.60
CA LEU A 240 -6.40 6.18 30.63
C LEU A 240 -7.93 6.42 30.55
N ALA A 241 -8.67 5.56 29.86
CA ALA A 241 -10.12 5.70 29.65
C ALA A 241 -10.93 5.80 30.97
N ASP A 242 -10.39 5.29 32.08
CA ASP A 242 -10.96 5.36 33.42
C ASP A 242 -11.06 6.79 33.98
N CYS A 243 -10.19 7.73 33.58
CA CYS A 243 -10.27 9.11 34.07
C CYS A 243 -11.45 9.93 33.51
N PHE A 244 -12.19 9.39 32.54
CA PHE A 244 -13.41 9.99 31.96
C PHE A 244 -14.72 9.52 32.63
N ASP A 245 -14.66 8.59 33.60
CA ASP A 245 -15.82 8.23 34.44
C ASP A 245 -16.08 9.34 35.46
N GLU A 246 -17.32 9.80 35.59
CA GLU A 246 -17.75 10.86 36.52
C GLU A 246 -17.39 10.56 38.00
N LYS A 247 -17.23 9.27 38.34
CA LYS A 247 -16.85 8.80 39.68
C LYS A 247 -15.33 8.79 39.92
N HIS A 248 -14.51 8.98 38.88
CA HIS A 248 -13.06 8.99 39.03
C HIS A 248 -12.60 10.25 39.74
N SER A 249 -11.66 10.12 40.69
CA SER A 249 -11.07 11.22 41.48
C SER A 249 -10.38 12.34 40.68
N ARG A 250 -10.28 12.18 39.36
CA ARG A 250 -9.59 13.06 38.40
C ARG A 250 -10.53 13.65 37.34
N TYR A 251 -11.80 13.24 37.34
CA TYR A 251 -12.80 13.66 36.37
C TYR A 251 -12.99 15.18 36.36
N ALA A 252 -13.17 15.78 37.55
CA ALA A 252 -13.39 17.23 37.66
C ALA A 252 -12.19 18.07 37.21
N GLU A 253 -10.95 17.62 37.46
CA GLU A 253 -9.73 18.29 36.96
C GLU A 253 -9.67 18.20 35.43
N LEU A 254 -9.87 17.00 34.87
CA LEU A 254 -9.84 16.78 33.43
C LEU A 254 -10.93 17.57 32.69
N LYS A 255 -12.15 17.58 33.25
CA LYS A 255 -13.31 18.27 32.68
C LYS A 255 -13.19 19.80 32.73
N ALA A 256 -12.44 20.34 33.70
CA ALA A 256 -12.14 21.77 33.78
C ALA A 256 -10.91 22.19 32.96
N LEU A 257 -10.01 21.25 32.63
CA LEU A 257 -8.78 21.50 31.86
C LEU A 257 -9.03 21.66 30.35
N LEU A 258 -10.07 21.00 29.83
CA LEU A 258 -10.34 20.88 28.40
C LEU A 258 -11.62 21.63 28.01
N THR A 259 -11.67 22.15 26.78
CA THR A 259 -12.94 22.54 26.14
C THR A 259 -13.84 21.32 25.92
N GLU A 260 -15.14 21.53 25.63
CA GLU A 260 -16.07 20.42 25.38
C GLU A 260 -15.64 19.58 24.16
N GLU A 261 -15.16 20.23 23.11
CA GLU A 261 -14.66 19.61 21.89
C GLU A 261 -13.38 18.80 22.15
N GLU A 262 -12.41 19.37 22.87
CA GLU A 262 -11.19 18.67 23.28
C GLU A 262 -11.49 17.50 24.22
N TYR A 263 -12.42 17.66 25.16
CA TYR A 263 -12.83 16.60 26.08
C TYR A 263 -13.50 15.43 25.33
N ALA A 264 -14.35 15.72 24.36
CA ALA A 264 -14.98 14.71 23.50
C ALA A 264 -13.95 13.97 22.64
N ALA A 265 -13.01 14.71 22.01
CA ALA A 265 -11.92 14.12 21.23
C ALA A 265 -10.99 13.26 22.09
N ALA A 266 -10.56 13.78 23.25
CA ALA A 266 -9.75 13.09 24.24
C ALA A 266 -10.39 11.75 24.65
N ARG A 267 -11.67 11.77 25.01
CA ARG A 267 -12.44 10.58 25.39
C ARG A 267 -12.51 9.56 24.25
N ALA A 268 -12.82 10.00 23.03
CA ALA A 268 -12.89 9.14 21.85
C ALA A 268 -11.53 8.51 21.50
N SER A 269 -10.44 9.27 21.68
CA SER A 269 -9.06 8.83 21.41
C SER A 269 -8.50 7.83 22.43
N SER A 270 -9.15 7.64 23.58
CA SER A 270 -8.64 6.79 24.68
C SER A 270 -8.47 5.30 24.33
N LEU A 271 -9.00 4.86 23.19
CA LEU A 271 -8.88 3.51 22.63
C LEU A 271 -7.81 3.39 21.52
N THR A 272 -7.25 4.49 21.02
CA THR A 272 -6.42 4.52 19.80
C THR A 272 -5.21 5.46 19.85
N ALA A 273 -5.16 6.41 20.78
CA ALA A 273 -4.04 7.34 20.95
C ALA A 273 -2.85 6.67 21.64
N PHE A 274 -1.97 6.08 20.83
CA PHE A 274 -0.81 5.33 21.28
C PHE A 274 0.46 5.82 20.58
N TYR A 275 1.50 6.05 21.36
CA TYR A 275 2.75 6.65 20.88
C TYR A 275 3.81 5.60 20.57
N THR A 276 4.40 5.69 19.39
CA THR A 276 5.43 4.75 18.92
C THR A 276 6.70 4.85 19.78
N SER A 277 7.25 3.70 20.16
CA SER A 277 8.48 3.61 20.96
C SER A 277 9.68 4.18 20.21
N PRO A 278 10.55 4.98 20.86
CA PRO A 278 11.80 5.47 20.27
C PRO A 278 12.66 4.37 19.65
N ILE A 279 12.65 3.16 20.22
CA ILE A 279 13.43 2.01 19.72
C ILE A 279 12.95 1.57 18.32
N ILE A 280 11.64 1.55 18.10
CA ILE A 280 11.05 1.17 16.80
C ILE A 280 11.34 2.27 15.76
N ILE A 281 11.26 3.54 16.16
CA ILE A 281 11.52 4.68 15.29
C ILE A 281 13.00 4.72 14.84
N ASP A 282 13.94 4.52 15.77
CA ASP A 282 15.37 4.40 15.50
C ASP A 282 15.67 3.26 14.49
N ALA A 283 15.01 2.10 14.65
CA ALA A 283 15.12 1.00 13.69
C ALA A 283 14.59 1.37 12.29
N ILE A 284 13.45 2.07 12.19
CA ILE A 284 12.90 2.54 10.91
C ILE A 284 13.85 3.55 10.23
N TYR A 285 14.39 4.51 10.97
CA TYR A 285 15.35 5.47 10.39
C TYR A 285 16.68 4.83 9.99
N LYS A 286 17.15 3.80 10.70
CA LYS A 286 18.32 3.01 10.28
C LYS A 286 18.08 2.31 8.94
N ALA A 287 16.92 1.70 8.76
CA ALA A 287 16.55 1.09 7.48
C ALA A 287 16.45 2.13 6.36
N LEU A 288 15.83 3.29 6.60
CA LEU A 288 15.76 4.39 5.62
C LEU A 288 17.13 4.99 5.28
N ALA A 289 18.04 5.10 6.25
CA ALA A 289 19.42 5.53 6.01
C ALA A 289 20.17 4.53 5.11
N GLN A 290 19.99 3.22 5.34
CA GLN A 290 20.54 2.16 4.48
C GLN A 290 19.94 2.18 3.07
N MET A 291 18.71 2.66 2.91
CA MET A 291 18.07 2.92 1.61
C MET A 291 18.49 4.25 0.96
N GLY A 292 19.39 5.03 1.59
CA GLY A 292 19.94 6.28 1.04
C GLY A 292 19.15 7.55 1.33
N LEU A 293 18.26 7.56 2.34
CA LEU A 293 17.60 8.80 2.78
C LEU A 293 18.54 9.66 3.62
N GLU A 294 19.03 10.76 3.04
CA GLU A 294 19.88 11.76 3.72
C GLU A 294 19.23 13.16 3.75
N SER A 295 18.37 13.47 2.78
CA SER A 295 17.67 14.74 2.66
C SER A 295 16.38 14.59 1.85
N GLY A 296 15.49 15.59 1.93
CA GLY A 296 14.22 15.59 1.19
C GLY A 296 13.05 16.15 2.00
N ASN A 297 11.82 16.00 1.49
CA ASN A 297 10.61 16.24 2.26
C ASN A 297 10.12 14.91 2.86
N LEU A 298 9.96 14.86 4.18
CA LEU A 298 9.47 13.71 4.94
C LEU A 298 8.04 13.97 5.44
N LEU A 299 7.11 13.05 5.18
CA LEU A 299 5.72 13.13 5.65
C LEU A 299 5.46 12.17 6.82
N GLU A 300 4.84 12.67 7.89
CA GLU A 300 4.18 11.87 8.92
C GLU A 300 2.68 12.19 8.93
N PRO A 301 1.80 11.34 8.37
CA PRO A 301 0.40 11.69 8.08
C PRO A 301 -0.57 11.58 9.27
N ALA A 302 -0.12 11.03 10.40
CA ALA A 302 -0.81 10.93 11.69
C ALA A 302 0.26 11.02 12.78
N CYS A 303 0.78 12.22 13.03
CA CYS A 303 2.01 12.38 13.80
C CYS A 303 1.84 12.34 15.33
N GLY A 304 0.63 12.53 15.85
CA GLY A 304 0.41 12.83 17.27
C GLY A 304 1.23 14.06 17.67
N VAL A 305 1.94 13.99 18.81
CA VAL A 305 2.97 14.98 19.19
C VAL A 305 4.24 14.93 18.33
N GLY A 306 4.35 14.01 17.37
CA GLY A 306 5.39 13.92 16.32
C GLY A 306 6.66 13.18 16.72
N ASN A 307 6.55 12.01 17.37
CA ASN A 307 7.72 11.25 17.82
C ASN A 307 8.68 10.87 16.67
N PHE A 308 8.20 10.62 15.45
CA PHE A 308 9.11 10.39 14.32
C PHE A 308 9.88 11.65 13.96
N ILE A 309 9.28 12.84 14.01
CA ILE A 309 9.98 14.11 13.74
C ILE A 309 11.09 14.34 14.77
N GLY A 310 10.81 14.15 16.06
CA GLY A 310 11.80 14.36 17.14
C GLY A 310 12.93 13.33 17.17
N MET A 311 12.76 12.19 16.50
CA MET A 311 13.74 11.11 16.39
C MET A 311 14.51 11.12 15.06
N LEU A 312 14.36 12.16 14.22
CA LEU A 312 15.19 12.32 13.01
C LEU A 312 16.68 12.29 13.39
N PRO A 313 17.49 11.38 12.83
CA PRO A 313 18.91 11.31 13.15
C PRO A 313 19.70 12.46 12.49
N ASP A 314 20.86 12.79 13.05
CA ASP A 314 21.75 13.85 12.52
C ASP A 314 22.08 13.67 11.03
N SER A 315 22.22 12.43 10.56
CA SER A 315 22.47 12.11 9.14
C SER A 315 21.30 12.47 8.21
N MET A 316 20.12 12.76 8.76
CA MET A 316 18.92 13.21 8.06
C MET A 316 18.53 14.66 8.44
N SER A 317 19.42 15.44 9.07
CA SER A 317 19.12 16.82 9.48
C SER A 317 18.79 17.77 8.31
N ALA A 318 19.07 17.37 7.06
CA ALA A 318 18.68 18.06 5.84
C ALA A 318 17.26 17.72 5.35
N CYS A 319 16.56 16.78 6.00
CA CYS A 319 15.16 16.49 5.77
C CYS A 319 14.25 17.60 6.32
N LYS A 320 13.16 17.89 5.62
CA LYS A 320 12.10 18.81 6.04
C LYS A 320 10.89 17.99 6.44
N ALA A 321 10.56 18.00 7.72
CA ALA A 321 9.42 17.25 8.24
C ALA A 321 8.09 18.00 8.05
N TYR A 322 7.08 17.23 7.63
CA TYR A 322 5.70 17.65 7.46
C TYR A 322 4.81 16.70 8.27
N GLY A 323 4.08 17.22 9.24
CA GLY A 323 3.16 16.45 10.07
C GLY A 323 1.71 16.74 9.73
N VAL A 324 0.85 15.73 9.79
CA VAL A 324 -0.60 15.90 9.84
C VAL A 324 -1.11 15.21 11.09
N GLU A 325 -1.96 15.87 11.86
CA GLU A 325 -2.57 15.30 13.06
C GLU A 325 -4.03 15.72 13.18
N LEU A 326 -4.91 14.76 13.48
CA LEU A 326 -6.34 14.98 13.64
C LEU A 326 -6.68 15.58 15.01
N ASP A 327 -6.01 15.13 16.07
CA ASP A 327 -6.25 15.62 17.43
C ASP A 327 -5.69 17.03 17.65
N SER A 328 -6.55 17.90 18.20
CA SER A 328 -6.24 19.32 18.40
C SER A 328 -5.11 19.53 19.40
N ILE A 329 -5.08 18.76 20.49
CA ILE A 329 -4.06 18.91 21.53
C ILE A 329 -2.72 18.40 20.97
N SER A 330 -2.68 17.14 20.53
CA SER A 330 -1.49 16.46 20.04
C SER A 330 -0.82 17.23 18.91
N GLY A 331 -1.59 17.69 17.93
CA GLY A 331 -1.06 18.46 16.80
C GLY A 331 -0.59 19.88 17.15
N ARG A 332 -1.12 20.51 18.21
CA ARG A 332 -0.62 21.81 18.71
C ARG A 332 0.62 21.64 19.59
N ILE A 333 0.68 20.57 20.38
CA ILE A 333 1.91 20.14 21.06
C ILE A 333 3.03 19.91 20.03
N ALA A 334 2.76 19.15 18.96
CA ALA A 334 3.73 18.90 17.89
C ALA A 334 4.27 20.19 17.26
N ARG A 335 3.41 21.21 17.06
CA ARG A 335 3.81 22.53 16.55
C ARG A 335 4.74 23.30 17.50
N GLN A 336 4.58 23.12 18.81
CA GLN A 336 5.44 23.73 19.82
C GLN A 336 6.75 22.95 20.02
N LEU A 337 6.73 21.63 19.80
CA LEU A 337 7.93 20.77 19.80
C LEU A 337 8.79 20.99 18.55
N TYR A 338 8.20 21.08 17.36
CA TYR A 338 8.94 21.16 16.09
C TYR A 338 8.65 22.47 15.35
N GLN A 339 9.23 23.55 15.88
CA GLN A 339 8.91 24.93 15.54
C GLN A 339 9.37 25.36 14.13
N ASN A 340 10.29 24.60 13.51
CA ASN A 340 10.67 24.77 12.09
C ASN A 340 9.92 23.80 11.16
N SER A 341 9.32 22.74 11.71
CA SER A 341 8.54 21.76 10.95
C SER A 341 7.17 22.30 10.55
N ARG A 342 6.52 21.61 9.61
CA ARG A 342 5.26 22.06 9.01
C ARG A 342 4.12 21.13 9.40
N ILE A 343 3.37 21.50 10.42
CA ILE A 343 2.34 20.63 11.01
C ILE A 343 0.94 21.16 10.77
N ALA A 344 0.10 20.36 10.11
CA ALA A 344 -1.30 20.65 9.86
C ALA A 344 -2.20 19.91 10.88
N VAL A 345 -2.87 20.67 11.75
CA VAL A 345 -3.86 20.14 12.69
C VAL A 345 -5.19 20.01 11.95
N THR A 346 -5.39 18.85 11.32
CA THR A 346 -6.56 18.49 10.52
C THR A 346 -6.56 16.99 10.23
N GLY A 347 -7.73 16.41 9.94
CA GLY A 347 -7.81 15.02 9.51
C GLY A 347 -7.10 14.77 8.17
N TYR A 348 -6.40 13.64 8.04
CA TYR A 348 -5.66 13.31 6.82
C TYR A 348 -6.56 13.28 5.58
N GLU A 349 -7.87 13.01 5.74
CA GLU A 349 -8.87 13.08 4.66
C GLU A 349 -9.10 14.50 4.13
N LYS A 350 -8.96 15.53 4.99
CA LYS A 350 -9.11 16.95 4.64
C LYS A 350 -7.78 17.63 4.33
N ALA A 351 -6.65 17.00 4.61
CA ALA A 351 -5.34 17.59 4.39
C ALA A 351 -5.07 17.84 2.88
N GLU A 352 -4.93 19.11 2.52
CA GLU A 352 -4.61 19.57 1.16
C GLU A 352 -3.11 19.45 0.87
N ILE A 353 -2.71 18.22 0.59
CA ILE A 353 -1.31 17.85 0.35
C ILE A 353 -1.07 17.61 -1.14
N PRO A 354 -0.04 18.20 -1.78
CA PRO A 354 0.31 17.92 -3.17
C PRO A 354 0.69 16.45 -3.38
N ASP A 355 0.35 15.93 -4.55
CA ASP A 355 0.80 14.61 -5.00
C ASP A 355 2.28 14.65 -5.43
N SER A 356 2.98 13.53 -5.26
CA SER A 356 4.39 13.32 -5.65
C SER A 356 5.36 14.41 -5.18
N PHE A 357 5.20 14.84 -3.92
CA PHE A 357 5.99 15.91 -3.29
C PHE A 357 7.00 15.42 -2.24
N PHE A 358 6.75 14.26 -1.63
CA PHE A 358 7.62 13.71 -0.59
C PHE A 358 8.61 12.69 -1.11
N ASP A 359 9.80 12.73 -0.54
CA ASP A 359 10.90 11.79 -0.78
C ASP A 359 10.66 10.51 0.03
N ALA A 360 10.13 10.65 1.25
CA ALA A 360 9.71 9.53 2.08
C ALA A 360 8.49 9.87 2.95
N ALA A 361 7.80 8.85 3.45
CA ALA A 361 6.77 8.97 4.48
C ALA A 361 7.01 7.93 5.58
N VAL A 362 6.88 8.36 6.84
CA VAL A 362 7.03 7.54 8.05
C VAL A 362 5.81 7.68 8.94
N GLY A 363 5.65 6.78 9.92
CA GLY A 363 4.64 6.93 10.96
C GLY A 363 4.03 5.61 11.40
N ASN A 364 3.13 5.72 12.38
CA ASN A 364 2.25 4.64 12.79
C ASN A 364 0.83 5.00 12.33
N VAL A 365 0.29 4.28 11.36
CA VAL A 365 -1.04 4.60 10.83
C VAL A 365 -2.10 4.17 11.83
N PRO A 366 -3.21 4.90 12.01
CA PRO A 366 -4.25 4.50 12.95
C PRO A 366 -4.83 3.12 12.62
N PHE A 367 -5.00 2.27 13.63
CA PHE A 367 -5.58 0.93 13.49
C PHE A 367 -7.10 0.97 13.73
N GLY A 368 -7.85 0.12 13.04
CA GLY A 368 -9.28 -0.02 13.26
C GLY A 368 -10.07 -0.52 12.05
N ASN A 369 -11.29 -1.00 12.31
CA ASN A 369 -12.22 -1.51 11.31
C ASN A 369 -13.26 -0.46 10.90
N PHE A 370 -12.85 0.80 10.80
CA PHE A 370 -13.66 1.92 10.34
C PHE A 370 -13.06 2.54 9.07
N LYS A 371 -13.84 3.42 8.42
CA LYS A 371 -13.49 4.07 7.15
C LYS A 371 -13.62 5.59 7.29
N VAL A 372 -12.86 6.33 6.50
CA VAL A 372 -13.00 7.79 6.35
C VAL A 372 -13.59 8.12 4.97
N VAL A 373 -14.27 9.27 4.88
CA VAL A 373 -14.86 9.75 3.63
C VAL A 373 -13.86 10.67 2.93
N ASP A 374 -13.33 10.21 1.80
CA ASP A 374 -12.47 10.97 0.91
C ASP A 374 -12.82 10.59 -0.53
N ARG A 375 -13.52 11.49 -1.21
CA ARG A 375 -14.13 11.25 -2.54
C ARG A 375 -13.18 10.70 -3.60
N ARG A 376 -11.87 10.93 -3.47
CA ARG A 376 -10.86 10.40 -4.40
C ARG A 376 -10.66 8.87 -4.24
N TYR A 377 -10.88 8.35 -3.03
CA TYR A 377 -10.58 6.97 -2.65
C TYR A 377 -11.80 6.16 -2.20
N ASP A 378 -12.96 6.79 -1.94
CA ASP A 378 -14.20 6.15 -1.46
C ASP A 378 -14.57 4.84 -2.21
N LYS A 379 -14.32 4.81 -3.53
CA LYS A 379 -14.53 3.64 -4.42
C LYS A 379 -13.79 2.36 -4.02
N HIS A 380 -12.74 2.48 -3.21
CA HIS A 380 -11.94 1.35 -2.73
C HIS A 380 -12.47 0.75 -1.43
N HIS A 381 -13.37 1.46 -0.73
CA HIS A 381 -13.99 1.00 0.52
C HIS A 381 -12.99 0.53 1.60
N TRP A 382 -11.78 1.09 1.60
CA TRP A 382 -10.68 0.76 2.49
C TRP A 382 -10.99 0.95 3.98
N LEU A 383 -10.34 0.14 4.81
CA LEU A 383 -10.23 0.42 6.24
C LEU A 383 -9.23 1.56 6.47
N ILE A 384 -9.24 2.15 7.67
CA ILE A 384 -8.43 3.34 7.97
C ILE A 384 -6.94 3.14 7.68
N HIS A 385 -6.35 2.00 8.05
CA HIS A 385 -4.93 1.68 7.83
C HIS A 385 -4.60 1.55 6.33
N ASP A 386 -5.44 0.86 5.56
CA ASP A 386 -5.32 0.75 4.10
C ASP A 386 -5.37 2.12 3.41
N TYR A 387 -6.30 2.97 3.85
CA TYR A 387 -6.50 4.30 3.32
C TYR A 387 -5.25 5.17 3.49
N PHE A 388 -4.57 5.06 4.63
CA PHE A 388 -3.31 5.77 4.86
C PHE A 388 -2.23 5.35 3.87
N PHE A 389 -2.06 4.06 3.55
CA PHE A 389 -1.16 3.63 2.48
C PHE A 389 -1.60 4.16 1.11
N GLY A 390 -2.86 3.94 0.74
CA GLY A 390 -3.40 4.31 -0.57
C GLY A 390 -3.27 5.80 -0.87
N LYS A 391 -3.63 6.67 0.07
CA LYS A 391 -3.45 8.12 -0.06
C LYS A 391 -1.99 8.54 -0.03
N THR A 392 -1.16 7.95 0.82
CA THR A 392 0.26 8.32 0.92
C THR A 392 1.05 7.94 -0.34
N LEU A 393 0.70 6.84 -1.01
CA LEU A 393 1.27 6.51 -2.32
C LEU A 393 1.02 7.60 -3.36
N ASP A 394 -0.09 8.34 -3.30
CA ASP A 394 -0.27 9.49 -4.19
C ASP A 394 0.62 10.69 -3.79
N LYS A 395 0.95 10.86 -2.49
CA LYS A 395 1.76 11.96 -1.96
C LYS A 395 3.27 11.79 -2.12
N VAL A 396 3.78 10.57 -1.98
CA VAL A 396 5.20 10.25 -2.21
C VAL A 396 5.51 10.29 -3.71
N ARG A 397 6.72 10.72 -4.10
CA ARG A 397 7.16 10.74 -5.51
C ARG A 397 7.61 9.36 -5.99
N PRO A 398 7.64 9.07 -7.31
CA PRO A 398 8.31 7.88 -7.83
C PRO A 398 9.73 7.69 -7.28
N GLY A 399 10.06 6.45 -6.88
CA GLY A 399 11.30 6.09 -6.19
C GLY A 399 11.33 6.44 -4.69
N GLY A 400 10.37 7.22 -4.19
CA GLY A 400 10.25 7.53 -2.76
C GLY A 400 9.67 6.37 -1.95
N VAL A 401 9.95 6.36 -0.64
CA VAL A 401 9.69 5.21 0.25
C VAL A 401 8.64 5.55 1.31
N ILE A 402 7.68 4.64 1.52
CA ILE A 402 6.78 4.64 2.68
C ILE A 402 7.32 3.59 3.67
N ALA A 403 7.56 3.98 4.92
CA ALA A 403 7.92 3.09 6.01
C ALA A 403 6.91 3.25 7.15
N PHE A 404 5.83 2.47 7.11
CA PHE A 404 4.71 2.61 8.03
C PHE A 404 4.56 1.39 8.94
N ILE A 405 4.30 1.67 10.22
CA ILE A 405 3.75 0.68 11.15
C ILE A 405 2.24 0.58 10.90
N THR A 406 1.73 -0.64 10.80
CA THR A 406 0.33 -0.95 10.54
C THR A 406 -0.12 -2.19 11.31
N SER A 407 -1.42 -2.46 11.42
CA SER A 407 -1.89 -3.71 12.00
C SER A 407 -1.60 -4.87 11.04
N LYS A 408 -1.41 -6.09 11.56
CA LYS A 408 -1.23 -7.28 10.72
C LYS A 408 -2.35 -7.48 9.68
N GLY A 409 -3.55 -6.92 9.92
CA GLY A 409 -4.69 -6.98 9.02
C GLY A 409 -4.45 -6.40 7.62
N THR A 410 -3.49 -5.50 7.45
CA THR A 410 -3.05 -5.04 6.11
C THR A 410 -2.48 -6.19 5.29
N MET A 411 -1.64 -7.03 5.92
CA MET A 411 -0.94 -8.14 5.27
C MET A 411 -1.73 -9.46 5.30
N ASP A 412 -2.45 -9.74 6.39
CA ASP A 412 -3.02 -11.06 6.69
C ASP A 412 -4.51 -11.23 6.36
N LYS A 413 -5.26 -10.17 6.04
CA LYS A 413 -6.69 -10.34 5.74
C LYS A 413 -6.91 -11.17 4.46
N GLU A 414 -7.99 -11.95 4.45
CA GLU A 414 -8.34 -12.82 3.32
C GLU A 414 -8.47 -12.06 1.99
N ASP A 415 -9.12 -10.90 1.98
CA ASP A 415 -9.27 -10.08 0.77
C ASP A 415 -7.92 -9.48 0.32
N PRO A 416 -7.39 -9.89 -0.87
CA PRO A 416 -6.13 -9.38 -1.37
C PRO A 416 -6.26 -8.00 -2.03
N SER A 417 -7.45 -7.39 -2.10
CA SER A 417 -7.70 -6.17 -2.90
C SER A 417 -6.74 -5.01 -2.59
N VAL A 418 -6.46 -4.75 -1.30
CA VAL A 418 -5.47 -3.71 -0.92
C VAL A 418 -4.06 -4.14 -1.31
N ARG A 419 -3.68 -5.39 -1.07
CA ARG A 419 -2.31 -5.86 -1.34
C ARG A 419 -2.04 -5.81 -2.84
N LYS A 420 -3.00 -6.21 -3.68
CA LYS A 420 -2.95 -6.00 -5.14
C LYS A 420 -2.85 -4.51 -5.48
N TYR A 421 -3.68 -3.64 -4.90
CA TYR A 421 -3.62 -2.20 -5.16
C TYR A 421 -2.23 -1.60 -4.86
N LEU A 422 -1.63 -1.98 -3.72
CA LEU A 422 -0.28 -1.59 -3.31
C LEU A 422 0.76 -2.20 -4.25
N ALA A 423 0.70 -3.51 -4.50
CA ALA A 423 1.61 -4.25 -5.37
C ALA A 423 1.58 -3.78 -6.83
N GLN A 424 0.52 -3.11 -7.29
CA GLN A 424 0.47 -2.48 -8.60
C GLN A 424 1.18 -1.10 -8.64
N ARG A 425 1.42 -0.45 -7.49
CA ARG A 425 1.89 0.94 -7.37
C ARG A 425 3.24 1.09 -6.67
N ALA A 426 3.64 0.09 -5.88
CA ALA A 426 4.89 0.07 -5.14
C ALA A 426 5.50 -1.33 -5.12
N ASP A 427 6.81 -1.38 -5.02
CA ASP A 427 7.58 -2.56 -4.69
C ASP A 427 7.63 -2.72 -3.16
N LEU A 428 7.38 -3.94 -2.67
CA LEU A 428 7.61 -4.28 -1.27
C LEU A 428 9.11 -4.53 -1.11
N ILE A 429 9.80 -3.57 -0.47
CA ILE A 429 11.24 -3.64 -0.19
C ILE A 429 11.49 -4.59 1.00
N GLY A 430 10.57 -4.60 1.95
CA GLY A 430 10.54 -5.55 3.05
C GLY A 430 9.36 -5.28 3.97
N ALA A 431 9.00 -6.30 4.75
CA ALA A 431 8.09 -6.19 5.88
C ALA A 431 8.75 -6.83 7.11
N ILE A 432 8.42 -6.34 8.31
CA ILE A 432 8.85 -6.94 9.58
C ILE A 432 7.63 -7.06 10.49
N ARG A 433 7.36 -8.25 11.02
CA ARG A 433 6.30 -8.51 11.98
C ARG A 433 6.83 -8.40 13.41
N LEU A 434 6.19 -7.55 14.20
CA LEU A 434 6.54 -7.28 15.59
C LEU A 434 5.74 -8.17 16.55
N PRO A 435 6.32 -8.54 17.72
CA PRO A 435 5.56 -9.10 18.82
C PRO A 435 4.34 -8.26 19.20
N ASP A 436 3.28 -8.91 19.65
CA ASP A 436 2.11 -8.25 20.22
C ASP A 436 2.47 -7.30 21.37
N THR A 437 3.48 -7.66 22.17
CA THR A 437 4.02 -6.85 23.27
C THR A 437 4.83 -5.62 22.85
N ALA A 438 5.12 -5.39 21.56
CA ALA A 438 5.97 -4.31 21.08
C ALA A 438 5.47 -2.89 21.45
N PHE A 439 4.19 -2.74 21.77
CA PHE A 439 3.57 -1.51 22.24
C PHE A 439 3.09 -1.58 23.71
N LYS A 440 3.35 -2.67 24.44
CA LYS A 440 2.75 -2.91 25.77
C LYS A 440 3.22 -1.92 26.84
N ALA A 441 4.49 -1.51 26.85
CA ALA A 441 5.04 -0.63 27.89
C ALA A 441 4.63 0.86 27.72
N ASN A 442 4.73 1.35 26.49
CA ASN A 442 4.40 2.72 26.07
C ASN A 442 2.89 2.92 25.85
N ALA A 443 2.22 2.01 25.13
CA ALA A 443 0.80 2.14 24.77
C ALA A 443 -0.15 1.38 25.71
N GLY A 444 0.28 0.27 26.32
CA GLY A 444 -0.60 -0.58 27.12
C GLY A 444 -1.46 -1.54 26.31
N THR A 445 -1.09 -1.81 25.05
CA THR A 445 -1.80 -2.71 24.14
C THR A 445 -0.96 -3.91 23.73
N GLU A 446 -1.63 -5.05 23.50
CA GLU A 446 -1.03 -6.27 22.96
C GLU A 446 -1.65 -6.51 21.57
N VAL A 447 -0.94 -6.11 20.51
CA VAL A 447 -1.42 -6.15 19.12
C VAL A 447 -0.26 -6.46 18.16
N THR A 448 -0.30 -7.61 17.50
CA THR A 448 0.64 -7.94 16.42
C THR A 448 0.52 -6.94 15.28
N SER A 449 1.65 -6.32 14.96
CA SER A 449 1.75 -5.18 14.06
C SER A 449 2.92 -5.38 13.10
N ASP A 450 2.78 -4.90 11.87
CA ASP A 450 3.79 -5.04 10.83
C ASP A 450 4.39 -3.66 10.50
N ILE A 451 5.70 -3.61 10.24
CA ILE A 451 6.37 -2.46 9.62
C ILE A 451 6.54 -2.77 8.14
N LEU A 452 5.94 -1.97 7.26
CA LEU A 452 6.01 -2.16 5.80
C LEU A 452 6.85 -1.08 5.13
N PHE A 453 7.85 -1.51 4.34
CA PHE A 453 8.68 -0.65 3.50
C PHE A 453 8.26 -0.81 2.03
N LEU A 454 7.60 0.23 1.48
CA LEU A 454 7.09 0.25 0.12
C LEU A 454 7.78 1.36 -0.69
N GLN A 455 8.45 1.02 -1.80
CA GLN A 455 8.99 2.02 -2.73
C GLN A 455 8.00 2.27 -3.88
N LYS A 456 7.58 3.53 -4.06
CA LYS A 456 6.62 3.88 -5.11
C LYS A 456 7.24 3.75 -6.51
N ARG A 457 6.51 3.14 -7.44
CA ARG A 457 6.92 3.04 -8.86
C ARG A 457 6.67 4.33 -9.65
N ASP A 458 7.32 4.42 -10.81
CA ASP A 458 7.11 5.47 -11.81
C ASP A 458 5.73 5.38 -12.48
N ARG A 459 5.17 4.17 -12.59
CA ARG A 459 3.86 3.88 -13.18
C ARG A 459 3.14 2.75 -12.46
N ILE A 460 1.83 2.68 -12.67
CA ILE A 460 1.01 1.53 -12.27
C ILE A 460 1.36 0.37 -13.22
N VAL A 461 1.59 -0.81 -12.65
CA VAL A 461 1.83 -2.06 -13.39
C VAL A 461 0.83 -3.10 -12.89
N ASP A 462 0.12 -3.80 -13.78
CA ASP A 462 -0.78 -4.89 -13.35
C ASP A 462 0.03 -6.15 -13.05
N ILE A 463 0.38 -6.32 -11.77
CA ILE A 463 1.11 -7.49 -11.25
C ILE A 463 0.45 -8.01 -9.98
N GLU A 464 0.65 -9.30 -9.73
CA GLU A 464 0.26 -10.03 -8.53
C GLU A 464 1.48 -10.85 -8.05
N PRO A 465 2.48 -10.22 -7.40
CA PRO A 465 3.58 -10.94 -6.77
C PRO A 465 3.09 -11.76 -5.58
N ASP A 466 3.81 -12.82 -5.20
CA ASP A 466 3.36 -13.82 -4.22
C ASP A 466 2.84 -13.23 -2.90
N TRP A 467 3.45 -12.15 -2.39
CA TRP A 467 3.03 -11.46 -1.15
C TRP A 467 1.61 -10.84 -1.21
N VAL A 468 0.99 -10.74 -2.38
CA VAL A 468 -0.43 -10.38 -2.50
C VAL A 468 -1.33 -11.45 -1.88
N HIS A 469 -0.85 -12.68 -1.77
CA HIS A 469 -1.61 -13.84 -1.28
C HIS A 469 -1.22 -14.24 0.15
N LEU A 470 -2.12 -15.01 0.78
CA LEU A 470 -1.86 -15.68 2.04
C LEU A 470 -1.32 -17.08 1.77
N ASP A 471 -0.52 -17.58 2.70
CA ASP A 471 -0.03 -18.95 2.76
C ASP A 471 -0.16 -19.47 4.20
N ALA A 472 0.31 -20.68 4.49
CA ALA A 472 0.39 -21.22 5.86
C ALA A 472 1.84 -21.53 6.24
N ASP A 473 2.21 -21.25 7.49
CA ASP A 473 3.49 -21.67 8.05
C ASP A 473 3.54 -23.19 8.32
N GLU A 474 4.68 -23.68 8.82
CA GLU A 474 4.89 -25.09 9.16
C GLU A 474 3.93 -25.64 10.24
N ASN A 475 3.31 -24.75 11.04
CA ASN A 475 2.32 -25.07 12.06
C ASN A 475 0.87 -24.95 11.55
N GLY A 476 0.68 -24.59 10.27
CA GLY A 476 -0.62 -24.38 9.65
C GLY A 476 -1.25 -23.01 9.97
N ILE A 477 -0.52 -22.07 10.56
CA ILE A 477 -1.01 -20.72 10.85
C ILE A 477 -1.02 -19.93 9.55
N ARG A 478 -2.22 -19.49 9.16
CA ARG A 478 -2.46 -18.73 7.94
C ARG A 478 -2.04 -17.26 8.13
N MET A 479 -1.16 -16.77 7.27
CA MET A 479 -0.66 -15.38 7.28
C MET A 479 -0.19 -14.97 5.88
N ASN A 480 0.31 -13.75 5.72
CA ASN A 480 0.86 -13.31 4.44
C ASN A 480 2.03 -14.20 3.96
N SER A 481 2.04 -14.57 2.67
CA SER A 481 3.06 -15.46 2.10
C SER A 481 4.49 -14.87 2.18
N TYR A 482 4.65 -13.55 2.29
CA TYR A 482 5.94 -12.92 2.58
C TYR A 482 6.50 -13.44 3.91
N PHE A 483 5.73 -13.43 5.00
CA PHE A 483 6.20 -13.85 6.32
C PHE A 483 6.44 -15.37 6.40
N VAL A 484 5.64 -16.16 5.67
CA VAL A 484 5.87 -17.62 5.55
C VAL A 484 7.21 -17.92 4.85
N ARG A 485 7.61 -17.12 3.87
CA ARG A 485 8.88 -17.28 3.14
C ARG A 485 10.07 -16.56 3.78
N HIS A 486 9.79 -15.59 4.64
CA HIS A 486 10.76 -14.81 5.39
C HIS A 486 10.49 -14.92 6.90
N PRO A 487 10.61 -16.13 7.50
CA PRO A 487 10.42 -16.31 8.94
C PRO A 487 11.41 -15.47 9.76
N GLU A 488 12.59 -15.14 9.22
CA GLU A 488 13.56 -14.22 9.84
C GLU A 488 13.04 -12.78 9.99
N MET A 489 11.95 -12.43 9.29
CA MET A 489 11.28 -11.13 9.39
C MET A 489 10.10 -11.15 10.37
N VAL A 490 9.82 -12.28 11.03
CA VAL A 490 8.89 -12.39 12.15
C VAL A 490 9.71 -12.38 13.43
N LEU A 491 9.66 -11.28 14.20
CA LEU A 491 10.51 -11.09 15.38
C LEU A 491 9.95 -11.79 16.64
N GLY A 492 9.51 -13.04 16.48
CA GLY A 492 8.83 -13.81 17.50
C GLY A 492 8.25 -15.12 16.97
N GLU A 493 7.42 -15.78 17.79
CA GLU A 493 6.75 -17.04 17.44
C GLU A 493 5.27 -16.80 17.14
N MET A 494 4.78 -17.36 16.04
CA MET A 494 3.36 -17.26 15.68
C MET A 494 2.55 -18.31 16.46
N ALA A 495 1.49 -17.85 17.13
CA ALA A 495 0.59 -18.69 17.91
C ALA A 495 -0.88 -18.33 17.63
N MET A 496 -1.79 -19.27 17.84
CA MET A 496 -3.24 -19.01 17.79
C MET A 496 -3.76 -18.73 19.20
N GLU A 497 -4.38 -17.56 19.41
CA GLU A 497 -4.94 -17.17 20.71
C GLU A 497 -6.39 -16.69 20.62
N SER A 498 -7.11 -16.77 21.73
CA SER A 498 -8.44 -16.16 21.88
C SER A 498 -8.29 -14.66 22.15
N THR A 499 -8.39 -13.85 21.10
CA THR A 499 -8.43 -12.38 21.21
C THR A 499 -9.84 -11.86 21.51
N GLN A 500 -9.98 -10.56 21.76
CA GLN A 500 -11.28 -9.88 21.86
C GLN A 500 -12.14 -9.96 20.57
N TYR A 501 -11.55 -10.36 19.44
CA TYR A 501 -12.24 -10.53 18.15
C TYR A 501 -12.49 -12.01 17.79
N GLY A 502 -12.19 -12.94 18.70
CA GLY A 502 -12.23 -14.39 18.47
C GLY A 502 -10.84 -15.01 18.39
N ILE A 503 -10.78 -16.28 17.97
CA ILE A 503 -9.51 -16.99 17.75
C ILE A 503 -8.80 -16.33 16.56
N ASP A 504 -7.59 -15.81 16.80
CA ASP A 504 -6.77 -15.13 15.79
C ASP A 504 -5.28 -15.41 16.03
N SER A 505 -4.46 -15.22 15.00
CA SER A 505 -3.01 -15.42 15.08
C SER A 505 -2.30 -14.21 15.71
N VAL A 506 -1.36 -14.46 16.61
CA VAL A 506 -0.53 -13.44 17.28
C VAL A 506 0.95 -13.83 17.18
N CYS A 507 1.82 -12.84 17.01
CA CYS A 507 3.26 -12.99 17.17
C CYS A 507 3.62 -12.78 18.65
N LYS A 508 4.09 -13.81 19.34
CA LYS A 508 4.63 -13.72 20.71
C LYS A 508 6.12 -13.37 20.67
N PRO A 509 6.65 -12.62 21.64
CA PRO A 509 8.10 -12.47 21.77
C PRO A 509 8.75 -13.84 22.01
N TYR A 510 9.98 -14.04 21.52
CA TYR A 510 10.80 -15.19 21.91
C TYR A 510 11.02 -15.21 23.44
N GLU A 511 11.13 -16.41 24.01
CA GLU A 511 11.39 -16.63 25.46
C GLU A 511 12.80 -16.19 25.92
#